data_AF-A0AA47MVH7-F1
#
_entry.id   AF-A0AA47MVH7-F1
#
_cell.length_a   1.000
_cell.length_b   1.000
_cell.length_c   1.000
_cell.angle_alpha   90.00
_cell.angle_beta   90.00
_cell.angle_gamma   90.00
#
_symmetry.space_group_name_H-M   'P 1'
#
loop_
_entity.id
_entity.type
_entity.pdbx_description
1 polymer ?
#
loop_
_entity_poly.entity_id
_entity_poly.type
_entity_poly.pdbx_seq_one_letter_code
_entity_poly.pdbx_strand_id
1 'polypeptide(L)'
;MEWYPALASILLFVAVQSCDGGKVLVFPVDGSHWLNMKLLIEALHTRGHQITVLRSSTSWYVSQLSPHYTSITIPLEQPQNMEDQAFMASFLNRSIEIRRHEGTVWAFLAFYSNLFSMLEQSQKTVSLMLTTMFENRTLMQEVKESQYDVVLADPCFPAGPILAHYLKLPLVFNVRWLPTGEAHFAIAPSPMSYVPQLFSLNTDKMDLSQRLKNVFYHGLLFYMFHFVTNPPYQAFCDRYFSNGVNVLSLIQEADIWLMRMDFTFEFPRPTMPNVVYIGGFNCRPSKPLPSDLEAFVHSSGDHGVVVMSLGTLFGNLGPEISEVIAAAFARLPQKVVWRYLGQQPSNLGNNTLLVKWLPQNDMLGHPKTRAFVTHGGTNGIYEAIYHGVPVLGIPLVFDQFDNMVRLKSLGVAEVVEVTTLEVESLTRALQNVLDPEKPYRDNMHRLSQLHHDKPLKPMDSATFWVEFVMRHKGAAHLRTESYKLPWYVYHSIDVIMLLVISGLFMVALFCALCTCLMRALARRGKAKHE
;
A
#
# COMPACT_ATOMS: atom_id res chain seq x y z
N MET A 1 -0.55 28.99 -59.93
CA MET A 1 -0.09 28.31 -58.70
C MET A 1 -0.98 28.83 -57.58
N GLU A 2 -2.19 28.27 -57.49
CA GLU A 2 -3.19 28.71 -56.52
C GLU A 2 -2.93 27.98 -55.21
N TRP A 3 -2.55 28.76 -54.20
CA TRP A 3 -2.33 28.28 -52.84
C TRP A 3 -3.70 28.08 -52.19
N TYR A 4 -3.93 26.91 -51.59
CA TYR A 4 -5.16 26.58 -50.87
C TYR A 4 -5.10 27.12 -49.43
N PRO A 5 -5.70 28.29 -49.11
CA PRO A 5 -5.79 28.76 -47.72
C PRO A 5 -6.58 27.77 -46.84
N ALA A 6 -7.49 26.99 -47.43
CA ALA A 6 -8.27 25.97 -46.73
C ALA A 6 -7.40 24.83 -46.15
N LEU A 7 -6.32 24.44 -46.84
CA LEU A 7 -5.41 23.40 -46.36
C LEU A 7 -4.54 23.88 -45.19
N ALA A 8 -4.13 25.15 -45.22
CA ALA A 8 -3.41 25.77 -44.11
C ALA A 8 -4.31 25.92 -42.87
N SER A 9 -5.59 26.29 -43.03
CA SER A 9 -6.56 26.35 -41.94
C SER A 9 -6.91 24.98 -41.35
N ILE A 10 -6.99 23.93 -42.18
CA ILE A 10 -7.19 22.55 -41.71
C ILE A 10 -5.95 22.03 -40.98
N LEU A 11 -4.73 22.33 -41.46
CA LEU A 11 -3.49 21.99 -40.76
C LEU A 11 -3.33 22.77 -39.44
N LEU A 12 -3.80 24.02 -39.36
CA LEU A 12 -3.87 24.78 -38.12
C LEU A 12 -4.93 24.22 -37.14
N PHE A 13 -6.07 23.75 -37.62
CA PHE A 13 -7.07 23.09 -36.76
C PHE A 13 -6.64 21.69 -36.29
N VAL A 14 -5.87 20.95 -37.09
CA VAL A 14 -5.27 19.67 -36.68
C VAL A 14 -4.06 19.88 -35.75
N ALA A 15 -3.34 21.00 -35.88
CA ALA A 15 -2.24 21.38 -34.99
C ALA A 15 -2.72 22.00 -33.66
N VAL A 16 -3.99 22.41 -33.57
CA VAL A 16 -4.65 22.78 -32.31
C VAL A 16 -5.66 21.69 -31.94
N GLN A 17 -5.21 20.44 -31.80
CA GLN A 17 -5.72 19.68 -30.67
C GLN A 17 -5.22 20.44 -29.44
N SER A 18 -6.04 21.38 -28.96
CA SER A 18 -5.90 21.94 -27.62
C SER A 18 -5.73 20.76 -26.67
N CYS A 19 -4.49 20.52 -26.25
CA CYS A 19 -4.18 19.55 -25.22
C CYS A 19 -4.86 20.10 -23.97
N ASP A 20 -6.06 19.60 -23.69
CA ASP A 20 -6.88 20.04 -22.56
C ASP A 20 -6.27 19.42 -21.27
N GLY A 21 -5.08 19.91 -20.95
CA GLY A 21 -4.29 19.47 -19.82
C GLY A 21 -4.88 20.03 -18.53
N GLY A 22 -5.53 19.18 -17.75
CA GLY A 22 -5.99 19.53 -16.40
C GLY A 22 -4.83 19.88 -15.44
N LYS A 23 -5.17 20.62 -14.38
CA LYS A 23 -4.27 21.03 -13.30
C LYS A 23 -4.39 20.07 -12.11
N VAL A 24 -3.31 19.39 -11.77
CA VAL A 24 -3.25 18.38 -10.71
C VAL A 24 -2.51 18.94 -9.50
N LEU A 25 -3.19 18.98 -8.34
CA LEU A 25 -2.55 19.25 -7.06
C LEU A 25 -2.15 17.94 -6.40
N VAL A 26 -0.87 17.78 -6.09
CA VAL A 26 -0.32 16.54 -5.52
C VAL A 26 0.00 16.75 -4.04
N PHE A 27 -0.52 15.86 -3.20
CA PHE A 27 -0.13 15.73 -1.79
C PHE A 27 0.56 14.37 -1.57
N PRO A 28 1.90 14.30 -1.66
CA PRO A 28 2.64 13.05 -1.62
C PRO A 28 3.03 12.65 -0.18
N VAL A 29 3.54 11.42 -0.05
CA VAL A 29 4.38 10.97 1.06
C VAL A 29 5.77 10.71 0.51
N ASP A 30 6.80 11.12 1.23
CA ASP A 30 8.18 10.97 0.78
C ASP A 30 8.68 9.51 0.77
N GLY A 31 9.93 9.29 0.38
CA GLY A 31 10.53 7.96 0.29
C GLY A 31 9.98 7.15 -0.88
N SER A 32 9.73 5.86 -0.66
CA SER A 32 9.27 4.97 -1.73
C SER A 32 7.88 5.32 -2.26
N HIS A 33 7.05 5.98 -1.46
CA HIS A 33 5.71 6.43 -1.86
C HIS A 33 5.80 7.46 -2.99
N TRP A 34 6.64 8.48 -2.79
CA TRP A 34 6.95 9.51 -3.77
C TRP A 34 7.62 8.95 -5.02
N LEU A 35 8.64 8.08 -4.89
CA LEU A 35 9.34 7.54 -6.06
C LEU A 35 8.40 6.85 -7.07
N ASN A 36 7.32 6.24 -6.58
CA ASN A 36 6.30 5.63 -7.42
C ASN A 36 5.27 6.65 -7.92
N MET A 37 4.80 7.55 -7.06
CA MET A 37 3.86 8.61 -7.46
C MET A 37 4.48 9.52 -8.53
N LYS A 38 5.80 9.74 -8.47
CA LYS A 38 6.57 10.49 -9.46
C LYS A 38 6.43 9.90 -10.86
N LEU A 39 6.41 8.56 -11.00
CA LEU A 39 6.21 7.92 -12.31
C LEU A 39 4.85 8.25 -12.92
N LEU A 40 3.80 8.29 -12.09
CA LEU A 40 2.45 8.69 -12.52
C LEU A 40 2.41 10.19 -12.87
N ILE A 41 3.07 11.03 -12.09
CA ILE A 41 3.22 12.47 -12.36
C ILE A 41 3.95 12.72 -13.68
N GLU A 42 5.06 12.02 -13.94
CA GLU A 42 5.80 12.11 -15.20
C GLU A 42 4.93 11.68 -16.39
N ALA A 43 4.12 10.63 -16.23
CA ALA A 43 3.18 10.18 -17.25
C ALA A 43 2.08 11.22 -17.51
N LEU A 44 1.48 11.81 -16.46
CA LEU A 44 0.49 12.88 -16.58
C LEU A 44 1.08 14.15 -17.22
N HIS A 45 2.29 14.54 -16.82
CA HIS A 45 3.00 15.68 -17.40
C HIS A 45 3.24 15.49 -18.90
N THR A 46 3.68 14.29 -19.31
CA THR A 46 3.89 13.94 -20.73
C THR A 46 2.60 14.04 -21.55
N ARG A 47 1.44 13.92 -20.89
CA ARG A 47 0.10 14.07 -21.49
C ARG A 47 -0.44 15.51 -21.43
N GLY A 48 0.40 16.47 -21.04
CA GLY A 48 0.10 17.90 -21.05
C GLY A 48 -0.51 18.45 -19.77
N HIS A 49 -0.64 17.64 -18.71
CA HIS A 49 -1.17 18.12 -17.43
C HIS A 49 -0.17 19.02 -16.70
N GLN A 50 -0.69 20.08 -16.07
CA GLN A 50 0.09 20.94 -15.17
C GLN A 50 0.06 20.36 -13.78
N ILE A 51 1.22 20.19 -13.16
CA ILE A 51 1.33 19.48 -11.88
C ILE A 51 1.99 20.39 -10.86
N THR A 52 1.32 20.58 -9.73
CA THR A 52 1.89 21.25 -8.55
C THR A 52 2.01 20.27 -7.40
N VAL A 53 3.20 20.14 -6.83
CA VAL A 53 3.50 19.23 -5.73
C VAL A 53 3.70 20.00 -4.44
N LEU A 54 2.93 19.66 -3.41
CA LEU A 54 3.16 20.12 -2.05
C LEU A 54 4.29 19.30 -1.41
N ARG A 55 5.29 19.97 -0.85
CA ARG A 55 6.40 19.31 -0.14
C ARG A 55 6.71 20.02 1.17
N SER A 56 7.30 19.30 2.11
CA SER A 56 7.92 19.93 3.27
C SER A 56 9.28 20.52 2.89
N SER A 57 9.81 21.48 3.65
CA SER A 57 11.20 21.94 3.47
C SER A 57 12.22 20.83 3.74
N THR A 58 11.85 19.80 4.51
CA THR A 58 12.69 18.68 4.95
C THR A 58 12.65 17.46 4.03
N SER A 59 11.81 17.46 3.00
CA SER A 59 11.69 16.38 2.02
C SER A 59 13.03 16.08 1.32
N TRP A 60 13.45 14.83 1.39
CA TRP A 60 14.68 14.26 0.81
C TRP A 60 14.54 13.79 -0.66
N TYR A 61 13.46 13.10 -1.06
CA TYR A 61 13.28 12.67 -2.46
C TYR A 61 12.36 13.59 -3.27
N VAL A 62 11.47 14.34 -2.63
CA VAL A 62 10.63 15.34 -3.30
C VAL A 62 11.46 16.61 -3.56
N SER A 63 12.11 16.66 -4.73
CA SER A 63 12.91 17.82 -5.15
C SER A 63 12.04 19.07 -5.28
N GLN A 64 12.58 20.22 -4.86
CA GLN A 64 11.96 21.53 -5.10
C GLN A 64 11.92 21.89 -6.59
N LEU A 65 12.95 21.48 -7.33
CA LEU A 65 13.11 21.78 -8.76
C LEU A 65 12.91 20.51 -9.58
N SER A 66 12.05 20.60 -10.59
CA SER A 66 11.72 19.50 -11.48
C SER A 66 11.28 20.03 -12.85
N PRO A 67 11.64 19.38 -13.95
CA PRO A 67 11.08 19.70 -15.26
C PRO A 67 9.63 19.19 -15.43
N HIS A 68 9.11 18.38 -14.49
CA HIS A 68 7.81 17.71 -14.61
C HIS A 68 6.71 18.29 -13.71
N TYR A 69 7.06 19.17 -12.77
CA TYR A 69 6.11 19.79 -11.85
C TYR A 69 6.68 21.07 -11.24
N THR A 70 5.79 21.96 -10.81
CA THR A 70 6.11 23.07 -9.90
C THR A 70 5.93 22.62 -8.45
N SER A 71 6.70 23.18 -7.52
CA SER A 71 6.60 22.80 -6.10
C SER A 71 6.17 23.97 -5.23
N ILE A 72 5.36 23.67 -4.23
CA ILE A 72 5.04 24.57 -3.11
C ILE A 72 5.71 23.99 -1.88
N THR A 73 6.65 24.74 -1.30
CA THR A 73 7.41 24.29 -0.13
C THR A 73 6.78 24.83 1.15
N ILE A 74 6.39 23.93 2.05
CA ILE A 74 5.86 24.27 3.37
C ILE A 74 7.00 24.17 4.39
N PRO A 75 7.33 25.26 5.09
CA PRO A 75 8.41 25.24 6.07
C PRO A 75 8.03 24.35 7.26
N LEU A 76 8.92 23.42 7.60
CA LEU A 76 8.88 22.61 8.82
C LEU A 76 10.25 22.66 9.51
N GLU A 77 10.23 22.77 10.83
CA GLU A 77 11.47 22.84 11.64
C GLU A 77 12.17 21.49 11.78
N GLN A 78 11.40 20.40 11.79
CA GLN A 78 11.91 19.04 11.97
C GLN A 78 11.37 18.14 10.86
N PRO A 79 12.21 17.20 10.37
CA PRO A 79 11.78 16.24 9.36
C PRO A 79 10.68 15.35 9.91
N GLN A 80 9.78 14.94 9.03
CA GLN A 80 8.88 13.85 9.35
C GLN A 80 9.69 12.55 9.50
N ASN A 81 9.26 11.62 10.36
CA ASN A 81 9.96 10.34 10.56
C ASN A 81 10.26 9.57 9.26
N MET A 82 9.37 9.63 8.25
CA MET A 82 9.57 9.00 6.94
C MET A 82 10.57 9.74 6.03
N GLU A 83 10.97 10.96 6.39
CA GLU A 83 11.98 11.78 5.72
C GLU A 83 13.37 11.68 6.38
N ASP A 84 13.49 10.95 7.51
CA ASP A 84 14.73 10.78 8.26
C ASP A 84 15.21 9.31 8.25
N GLN A 85 16.28 9.06 7.49
CA GLN A 85 16.87 7.72 7.40
C GLN A 85 17.47 7.23 8.71
N ALA A 86 18.05 8.12 9.51
CA ALA A 86 18.69 7.77 10.77
C ALA A 86 17.63 7.39 11.81
N PHE A 87 16.53 8.14 11.86
CA PHE A 87 15.37 7.77 12.66
C PHE A 87 14.83 6.37 12.26
N MET A 88 14.63 6.13 10.96
CA MET A 88 14.11 4.84 10.49
C MET A 88 15.06 3.67 10.79
N ALA A 89 16.37 3.89 10.68
CA ALA A 89 17.37 2.89 11.09
C ALA A 89 17.32 2.61 12.60
N SER A 90 17.17 3.65 13.43
CA SER A 90 17.00 3.51 14.87
C SER A 90 15.72 2.74 15.24
N PHE A 91 14.59 3.07 14.61
CA PHE A 91 13.32 2.36 14.77
C PHE A 91 13.45 0.88 14.39
N LEU A 92 14.13 0.58 13.28
CA LEU A 92 14.37 -0.80 12.85
C LEU A 92 15.23 -1.56 13.87
N ASN A 93 16.35 -0.98 14.30
CA ASN A 93 17.24 -1.62 15.28
C ASN A 93 16.51 -1.93 16.58
N ARG A 94 15.73 -0.95 17.09
CA ARG A 94 14.90 -1.16 18.28
C ARG A 94 13.84 -2.25 18.06
N SER A 95 13.23 -2.28 16.88
CA SER A 95 12.24 -3.31 16.54
C SER A 95 12.86 -4.71 16.49
N ILE A 96 14.05 -4.85 15.91
CA ILE A 96 14.80 -6.13 15.88
C ILE A 96 15.17 -6.55 17.31
N GLU A 97 15.68 -5.63 18.13
CA GLU A 97 16.02 -5.88 19.53
C GLU A 97 14.82 -6.41 20.32
N ILE A 98 13.67 -5.75 20.21
CA ILE A 98 12.43 -6.19 20.87
C ILE A 98 12.01 -7.58 20.38
N ARG A 99 12.09 -7.84 19.06
CA ARG A 99 11.71 -9.13 18.48
C ARG A 99 12.68 -10.26 18.80
N ARG A 100 13.94 -10.00 19.17
CA ARG A 100 14.86 -11.04 19.69
C ARG A 100 14.34 -11.67 21.00
N HIS A 101 13.46 -10.98 21.71
CA HIS A 101 12.77 -11.49 22.90
C HIS A 101 11.31 -11.91 22.61
N GLU A 102 11.04 -12.38 21.38
CA GLU A 102 9.72 -12.80 20.94
C GLU A 102 9.06 -13.86 21.85
N GLY A 103 7.72 -13.94 21.77
CA GLY A 103 6.93 -14.88 22.56
C GLY A 103 6.55 -14.40 23.96
N THR A 104 7.04 -13.24 24.39
CA THR A 104 6.64 -12.62 25.67
C THR A 104 5.58 -11.53 25.48
N VAL A 105 4.67 -11.39 26.44
CA VAL A 105 3.69 -10.29 26.47
C VAL A 105 4.40 -8.93 26.50
N TRP A 106 5.55 -8.84 27.18
CA TRP A 106 6.34 -7.61 27.25
C TRP A 106 6.95 -7.21 25.91
N ALA A 107 7.48 -8.15 25.13
CA ALA A 107 7.98 -7.85 23.78
C ALA A 107 6.84 -7.38 22.85
N PHE A 108 5.66 -8.01 22.95
CA PHE A 108 4.47 -7.56 22.22
C PHE A 108 4.11 -6.10 22.59
N LEU A 109 3.97 -5.79 23.88
CA LEU A 109 3.64 -4.43 24.34
C LEU A 109 4.71 -3.41 23.96
N ALA A 110 5.99 -3.77 24.09
CA ALA A 110 7.11 -2.90 23.72
C ALA A 110 7.13 -2.61 22.22
N PHE A 111 6.86 -3.61 21.37
CA PHE A 111 6.82 -3.43 19.92
C PHE A 111 5.69 -2.47 19.51
N TYR A 112 4.47 -2.69 20.01
CA TYR A 112 3.34 -1.83 19.69
C TYR A 112 3.46 -0.43 20.29
N SER A 113 4.06 -0.28 21.48
CA SER A 113 4.41 1.02 22.04
C SER A 113 5.40 1.77 21.14
N ASN A 114 6.46 1.11 20.66
CA ASN A 114 7.43 1.67 19.72
C ASN A 114 6.77 2.08 18.39
N LEU A 115 5.90 1.23 17.84
CA LEU A 115 5.16 1.50 16.60
C LEU A 115 4.18 2.67 16.77
N PHE A 116 3.39 2.69 17.84
CA PHE A 116 2.39 3.73 18.11
C PHE A 116 3.05 5.08 18.33
N SER A 117 4.14 5.14 19.10
CA SER A 117 4.91 6.37 19.29
C SER A 117 5.42 6.95 17.97
N MET A 118 6.00 6.11 17.11
CA MET A 118 6.49 6.51 15.79
C MET A 118 5.34 7.03 14.89
N LEU A 119 4.20 6.34 14.88
CA LEU A 119 3.04 6.75 14.10
C LEU A 119 2.46 8.07 14.64
N GLU A 120 2.22 8.18 15.94
CA GLU A 120 1.69 9.40 16.56
C GLU A 120 2.55 10.62 16.23
N GLN A 121 3.87 10.51 16.39
CA GLN A 121 4.80 11.58 16.05
C GLN A 121 4.69 11.97 14.56
N SER A 122 4.68 10.98 13.66
CA SER A 122 4.54 11.23 12.22
C SER A 122 3.25 11.98 11.88
N GLN A 123 2.13 11.56 12.49
CA GLN A 123 0.81 12.15 12.26
C GLN A 123 0.73 13.57 12.82
N LYS A 124 1.36 13.84 13.97
CA LYS A 124 1.48 15.21 14.52
C LYS A 124 2.28 16.12 13.60
N THR A 125 3.40 15.67 13.05
CA THR A 125 4.23 16.48 12.14
C THR A 125 3.47 16.85 10.86
N VAL A 126 2.73 15.91 10.27
CA VAL A 126 1.94 16.19 9.06
C VAL A 126 0.70 17.05 9.36
N SER A 127 0.06 16.88 10.51
CA SER A 127 -1.01 17.80 10.97
C SER A 127 -0.48 19.22 11.23
N LEU A 128 0.76 19.35 11.72
CA LEU A 128 1.43 20.65 11.84
C LEU A 128 1.66 21.28 10.47
N MET A 129 2.11 20.51 9.47
CA MET A 129 2.25 20.99 8.09
C MET A 129 0.93 21.55 7.54
N LEU A 130 -0.20 20.85 7.77
CA LEU A 130 -1.53 21.36 7.42
C LEU A 130 -1.86 22.67 8.14
N THR A 131 -1.55 22.75 9.44
CA THR A 131 -1.77 23.96 10.24
C THR A 131 -0.97 25.14 9.70
N THR A 132 0.33 24.94 9.43
CA THR A 132 1.19 25.96 8.82
C THR A 132 0.67 26.43 7.47
N MET A 133 0.14 25.51 6.65
CA MET A 133 -0.52 25.87 5.40
C MET A 133 -1.75 26.75 5.64
N PHE A 134 -2.69 26.30 6.47
CA PHE A 134 -3.97 26.98 6.68
C PHE A 134 -3.85 28.33 7.40
N GLU A 135 -2.82 28.50 8.24
CA GLU A 135 -2.52 29.77 8.89
C GLU A 135 -1.85 30.77 7.92
N ASN A 136 -1.22 30.29 6.85
CA ASN A 136 -0.69 31.14 5.78
C ASN A 136 -1.78 31.51 4.77
N ARG A 137 -2.46 32.64 5.03
CA ARG A 137 -3.56 33.14 4.19
C ARG A 137 -3.16 33.39 2.74
N THR A 138 -1.97 33.94 2.50
CA THR A 138 -1.46 34.22 1.15
C THR A 138 -1.31 32.93 0.36
N LEU A 139 -0.69 31.92 0.98
CA LEU A 139 -0.53 30.60 0.36
C LEU A 139 -1.88 29.95 0.05
N MET A 140 -2.81 29.91 1.01
CA MET A 140 -4.11 29.29 0.79
C MET A 140 -4.94 30.01 -0.26
N GLN A 141 -4.79 31.33 -0.37
CA GLN A 141 -5.40 32.12 -1.44
C GLN A 141 -4.79 31.75 -2.80
N GLU A 142 -3.46 31.68 -2.92
CA GLU A 142 -2.76 31.27 -4.15
C GLU A 142 -3.18 29.86 -4.60
N VAL A 143 -3.24 28.90 -3.67
CA VAL A 143 -3.67 27.52 -3.96
C VAL A 143 -5.11 27.50 -4.47
N LYS A 144 -6.00 28.33 -3.92
CA LYS A 144 -7.40 28.44 -4.36
C LYS A 144 -7.54 29.12 -5.72
N GLU A 145 -6.79 30.18 -5.96
CA GLU A 145 -6.80 30.94 -7.22
C GLU A 145 -6.14 30.18 -8.37
N SER A 146 -5.30 29.18 -8.07
CA SER A 146 -4.68 28.30 -9.07
C SER A 146 -5.69 27.45 -9.85
N GLN A 147 -6.91 27.25 -9.32
CA GLN A 147 -8.02 26.52 -9.95
C GLN A 147 -7.61 25.11 -10.41
N TYR A 148 -7.16 24.27 -9.47
CA TYR A 148 -6.86 22.86 -9.73
C TYR A 148 -8.12 22.07 -10.10
N ASP A 149 -7.97 20.99 -10.86
CA ASP A 149 -9.07 20.14 -11.32
C ASP A 149 -9.26 18.88 -10.46
N VAL A 150 -8.18 18.40 -9.83
CA VAL A 150 -8.16 17.18 -9.02
C VAL A 150 -7.03 17.23 -7.99
N VAL A 151 -7.26 16.60 -6.84
CA VAL A 151 -6.21 16.30 -5.87
C VAL A 151 -5.76 14.85 -6.05
N LEU A 152 -4.47 14.65 -6.33
CA LEU A 152 -3.83 13.34 -6.31
C LEU A 152 -3.07 13.20 -4.98
N ALA A 153 -3.54 12.31 -4.11
CA ALA A 153 -3.03 12.20 -2.75
C ALA A 153 -2.49 10.81 -2.41
N ASP A 154 -1.59 10.79 -1.45
CA ASP A 154 -1.22 9.60 -0.72
C ASP A 154 -2.09 9.47 0.56
N PRO A 155 -2.85 8.38 0.73
CA PRO A 155 -3.75 8.21 1.87
C PRO A 155 -3.05 7.83 3.19
N CYS A 156 -1.72 7.65 3.21
CA CYS A 156 -1.00 7.37 4.46
C CYS A 156 -1.14 8.51 5.49
N PHE A 157 -1.41 9.74 5.03
CA PHE A 157 -1.76 10.88 5.86
C PHE A 157 -3.04 11.56 5.33
N PRO A 158 -4.03 11.88 6.18
CA PRO A 158 -5.29 12.48 5.74
C PRO A 158 -5.19 13.98 5.38
N ALA A 159 -3.99 14.49 5.13
CA ALA A 159 -3.79 15.88 4.70
C ALA A 159 -4.31 16.15 3.28
N GLY A 160 -4.06 15.23 2.34
CA GLY A 160 -4.62 15.27 0.99
C GLY A 160 -6.16 15.35 0.96
N PRO A 161 -6.90 14.44 1.62
CA PRO A 161 -8.37 14.50 1.63
C PRO A 161 -8.92 15.74 2.34
N ILE A 162 -8.27 16.23 3.41
CA ILE A 162 -8.64 17.51 4.06
C ILE A 162 -8.51 18.68 3.09
N LEU A 163 -7.42 18.73 2.33
CA LEU A 163 -7.19 19.79 1.36
C LEU A 163 -8.18 19.70 0.19
N ALA A 164 -8.46 18.50 -0.31
CA ALA A 164 -9.47 18.27 -1.35
C ALA A 164 -10.86 18.75 -0.88
N HIS A 165 -11.24 18.45 0.36
CA HIS A 165 -12.49 18.93 0.96
C HIS A 165 -12.54 20.46 1.04
N TYR A 166 -11.48 21.11 1.54
CA TYR A 166 -11.40 22.57 1.63
C TYR A 166 -11.53 23.24 0.25
N LEU A 167 -10.85 22.70 -0.76
CA LEU A 167 -10.87 23.23 -2.13
C LEU A 167 -12.11 22.81 -2.93
N LYS A 168 -12.92 21.87 -2.41
CA LYS A 168 -14.07 21.25 -3.10
C LYS A 168 -13.67 20.59 -4.42
N LEU A 169 -12.54 19.87 -4.39
CA LEU A 169 -11.99 19.18 -5.54
C LEU A 169 -12.21 17.67 -5.45
N PRO A 170 -12.36 17.00 -6.60
CA PRO A 170 -12.39 15.55 -6.60
C PRO A 170 -11.04 14.98 -6.19
N LEU A 171 -11.06 13.77 -5.63
CA LEU A 171 -9.92 13.17 -4.96
C LEU A 171 -9.57 11.80 -5.54
N VAL A 172 -8.31 11.64 -5.94
CA VAL A 172 -7.75 10.37 -6.37
C VAL A 172 -6.64 9.97 -5.41
N PHE A 173 -6.75 8.79 -4.83
CA PHE A 173 -5.67 8.22 -4.03
C PHE A 173 -4.74 7.34 -4.88
N ASN A 174 -3.45 7.35 -4.56
CA ASN A 174 -2.44 6.53 -5.23
C ASN A 174 -1.62 5.70 -4.26
N VAL A 175 -2.22 4.97 -3.32
CA VAL A 175 -1.60 3.89 -2.53
C VAL A 175 -2.70 2.94 -2.06
N ARG A 176 -2.38 1.71 -1.65
CA ARG A 176 -3.32 0.78 -0.99
C ARG A 176 -3.44 0.95 0.53
N TRP A 177 -2.50 1.65 1.16
CA TRP A 177 -2.28 1.65 2.60
C TRP A 177 -2.85 2.91 3.24
N LEU A 178 -3.63 2.72 4.29
CA LEU A 178 -3.91 3.72 5.31
C LEU A 178 -2.88 3.56 6.44
N PRO A 179 -2.64 4.58 7.27
CA PRO A 179 -1.72 4.44 8.39
C PRO A 179 -2.13 3.33 9.36
N THR A 180 -3.38 2.87 9.29
CA THR A 180 -3.97 1.85 10.16
C THR A 180 -4.31 0.54 9.49
N GLY A 181 -3.79 0.30 8.29
CA GLY A 181 -3.93 -0.98 7.61
C GLY A 181 -4.43 -0.82 6.18
N GLU A 182 -4.99 -1.91 5.66
CA GLU A 182 -5.32 -2.01 4.25
C GLU A 182 -6.65 -1.29 3.93
N ALA A 183 -6.64 -0.45 2.90
CA ALA A 183 -7.71 0.51 2.65
C ALA A 183 -9.08 -0.10 2.34
N HIS A 184 -9.16 -1.33 1.81
CA HIS A 184 -10.45 -1.98 1.56
C HIS A 184 -11.26 -2.13 2.85
N PHE A 185 -10.63 -2.21 4.04
CA PHE A 185 -11.39 -2.24 5.30
C PHE A 185 -12.16 -0.95 5.57
N ALA A 186 -11.76 0.18 4.97
CA ALA A 186 -12.48 1.44 5.05
C ALA A 186 -13.53 1.61 3.94
N ILE A 187 -13.32 1.02 2.75
CA ILE A 187 -14.11 1.36 1.55
C ILE A 187 -14.86 0.18 0.90
N ALA A 188 -14.58 -1.06 1.28
CA ALA A 188 -15.13 -2.27 0.65
C ALA A 188 -15.47 -3.38 1.66
N PRO A 189 -16.38 -4.32 1.34
CA PRO A 189 -16.72 -5.43 2.22
C PRO A 189 -15.47 -6.29 2.44
N SER A 190 -15.10 -6.46 3.70
CA SER A 190 -13.86 -7.14 4.06
C SER A 190 -14.11 -8.18 5.15
N PRO A 191 -14.73 -9.33 4.81
CA PRO A 191 -15.11 -10.34 5.81
C PRO A 191 -13.89 -10.92 6.51
N MET A 192 -13.80 -10.72 7.82
CA MET A 192 -12.67 -11.20 8.63
C MET A 192 -12.58 -12.72 8.75
N SER A 193 -13.58 -13.45 8.21
CA SER A 193 -13.58 -14.91 8.16
C SER A 193 -12.55 -15.48 7.19
N TYR A 194 -12.14 -14.71 6.16
CA TYR A 194 -11.14 -15.13 5.18
C TYR A 194 -10.22 -14.00 4.70
N VAL A 195 -10.54 -12.73 4.94
CA VAL A 195 -9.64 -11.63 4.57
C VAL A 195 -8.65 -11.40 5.73
N PRO A 196 -7.35 -11.63 5.55
CA PRO A 196 -6.36 -11.46 6.61
C PRO A 196 -6.10 -9.98 6.91
N GLN A 197 -5.96 -9.66 8.19
CA GLN A 197 -5.54 -8.35 8.71
C GLN A 197 -4.03 -8.20 8.64
N LEU A 198 -3.56 -6.97 8.49
CA LEU A 198 -2.15 -6.62 8.69
C LEU A 198 -1.67 -7.12 10.06
N PHE A 199 -0.44 -7.61 10.15
CA PHE A 199 0.18 -8.21 11.34
C PHE A 199 -0.38 -9.58 11.76
N SER A 200 -1.48 -10.06 11.17
CA SER A 200 -2.00 -11.39 11.48
C SER A 200 -1.10 -12.51 10.94
N LEU A 201 -0.36 -12.24 9.86
CA LEU A 201 0.46 -13.21 9.13
C LEU A 201 -0.34 -14.45 8.67
N ASN A 202 -1.65 -14.28 8.49
CA ASN A 202 -2.55 -15.32 8.02
C ASN A 202 -2.66 -15.29 6.49
N THR A 203 -3.01 -16.44 5.91
CA THR A 203 -3.49 -16.52 4.53
C THR A 203 -5.01 -16.31 4.46
N ASP A 204 -5.57 -16.31 3.25
CA ASP A 204 -7.01 -16.33 3.04
C ASP A 204 -7.72 -17.63 3.48
N LYS A 205 -6.93 -18.67 3.74
CA LYS A 205 -7.36 -19.92 4.39
C LYS A 205 -7.03 -19.86 5.87
N MET A 206 -8.04 -19.80 6.73
CA MET A 206 -7.88 -19.68 8.18
C MET A 206 -8.71 -20.71 8.94
N ASP A 207 -8.09 -21.33 9.95
CA ASP A 207 -8.81 -22.09 10.97
C ASP A 207 -9.48 -21.16 12.02
N LEU A 208 -10.05 -21.73 13.08
CA LEU A 208 -10.69 -20.93 14.14
C LEU A 208 -9.68 -20.06 14.91
N SER A 209 -8.49 -20.58 15.23
CA SER A 209 -7.45 -19.86 15.97
C SER A 209 -6.92 -18.68 15.15
N GLN A 210 -6.66 -18.91 13.88
CA GLN A 210 -6.24 -17.88 12.93
C GLN A 210 -7.32 -16.81 12.76
N ARG A 211 -8.61 -17.18 12.69
CA ARG A 211 -9.71 -16.20 12.65
C ARG A 211 -9.83 -15.40 13.94
N LEU A 212 -9.63 -16.00 15.12
CA LEU A 212 -9.58 -15.28 16.39
C LEU A 212 -8.44 -14.26 16.42
N LYS A 213 -7.23 -14.68 15.99
CA LYS A 213 -6.08 -13.79 15.81
C LYS A 213 -6.39 -12.65 14.82
N ASN A 214 -7.10 -12.96 13.74
CA ASN A 214 -7.50 -11.97 12.74
C ASN A 214 -8.42 -10.89 13.32
N VAL A 215 -9.44 -11.28 14.09
CA VAL A 215 -10.35 -10.36 14.78
C VAL A 215 -9.61 -9.52 15.82
N PHE A 216 -8.67 -10.11 16.56
CA PHE A 216 -7.83 -9.37 17.50
C PHE A 216 -7.05 -8.24 16.80
N TYR A 217 -6.38 -8.54 15.69
CA TYR A 217 -5.63 -7.53 14.93
C TYR A 217 -6.54 -6.46 14.31
N HIS A 218 -7.76 -6.83 13.89
CA HIS A 218 -8.73 -5.83 13.45
C HIS A 218 -9.04 -4.82 14.57
N GLY A 219 -9.29 -5.29 15.78
CA GLY A 219 -9.51 -4.43 16.95
C GLY A 219 -8.31 -3.56 17.28
N LEU A 220 -7.09 -4.12 17.19
CA LEU A 220 -5.85 -3.38 17.43
C LEU A 220 -5.63 -2.25 16.41
N LEU A 221 -5.88 -2.51 15.13
CA LEU A 221 -5.78 -1.53 14.06
C LEU A 221 -6.87 -0.46 14.17
N PHE A 222 -8.09 -0.85 14.57
CA PHE A 222 -9.17 0.08 14.88
C PHE A 222 -8.79 1.01 16.04
N TYR A 223 -8.22 0.47 17.12
CA TYR A 223 -7.71 1.26 18.24
C TYR A 223 -6.62 2.24 17.78
N MET A 224 -5.66 1.74 17.00
CA MET A 224 -4.57 2.56 16.47
C MET A 224 -5.11 3.74 15.65
N PHE A 225 -6.16 3.53 14.85
CA PHE A 225 -6.77 4.62 14.08
C PHE A 225 -7.37 5.69 15.00
N HIS A 226 -8.28 5.27 15.89
CA HIS A 226 -9.10 6.21 16.66
C HIS A 226 -8.29 6.96 17.73
N PHE A 227 -7.30 6.31 18.33
CA PHE A 227 -6.60 6.84 19.51
C PHE A 227 -5.16 7.28 19.25
N VAL A 228 -4.53 6.84 18.16
CA VAL A 228 -3.12 7.17 17.87
C VAL A 228 -3.01 8.08 16.66
N THR A 229 -3.61 7.70 15.52
CA THR A 229 -3.34 8.40 14.25
C THR A 229 -4.35 9.48 13.89
N ASN A 230 -5.63 9.29 14.20
CA ASN A 230 -6.70 10.23 13.85
C ASN A 230 -6.76 11.51 14.72
N PRO A 231 -6.48 11.49 16.05
CA PRO A 231 -6.72 12.65 16.90
C PRO A 231 -6.11 13.99 16.42
N PRO A 232 -4.85 14.04 15.91
CA PRO A 232 -4.28 15.29 15.41
C PRO A 232 -5.06 15.93 14.25
N TYR A 233 -5.73 15.13 13.42
CA TYR A 233 -6.48 15.62 12.27
C TYR A 233 -7.94 15.88 12.58
N GLN A 234 -8.54 15.11 13.49
CA GLN A 234 -9.89 15.41 13.95
C GLN A 234 -9.89 16.76 14.68
N ALA A 235 -8.90 17.00 15.56
CA ALA A 235 -8.72 18.30 16.21
C ALA A 235 -8.50 19.44 15.20
N PHE A 236 -7.76 19.19 14.11
CA PHE A 236 -7.62 20.14 13.02
C PHE A 236 -8.97 20.42 12.34
N CYS A 237 -9.72 19.37 11.99
CA CYS A 237 -11.03 19.52 11.34
C CYS A 237 -12.02 20.28 12.20
N ASP A 238 -12.07 19.98 13.51
CA ASP A 238 -12.93 20.66 14.48
C ASP A 238 -12.59 22.16 14.62
N ARG A 239 -11.32 22.52 14.43
CA ARG A 239 -10.86 23.92 14.48
C ARG A 239 -11.19 24.71 13.22
N TYR A 240 -11.07 24.08 12.04
CA TYR A 240 -11.13 24.80 10.75
C TYR A 240 -12.44 24.60 9.97
N PHE A 241 -13.28 23.63 10.32
CA PHE A 241 -14.56 23.36 9.66
C PHE A 241 -15.73 23.41 10.64
N SER A 242 -16.83 24.05 10.23
CA SER A 242 -18.02 24.26 11.08
C SER A 242 -18.99 23.07 11.16
N ASN A 243 -18.89 22.10 10.25
CA ASN A 243 -19.94 21.11 9.99
C ASN A 243 -19.69 19.73 10.62
N GLY A 244 -18.82 19.63 11.64
CA GLY A 244 -18.49 18.34 12.26
C GLY A 244 -17.86 17.37 11.27
N VAL A 245 -16.88 17.84 10.49
CA VAL A 245 -16.21 17.06 9.45
C VAL A 245 -15.44 15.90 10.09
N ASN A 246 -15.77 14.67 9.69
CA ASN A 246 -15.10 13.47 10.16
C ASN A 246 -14.01 13.03 9.16
N VAL A 247 -12.79 12.82 9.67
CA VAL A 247 -11.63 12.47 8.83
C VAL A 247 -11.81 11.16 8.08
N LEU A 248 -12.40 10.13 8.70
CA LEU A 248 -12.64 8.84 8.04
C LEU A 248 -13.62 8.99 6.87
N SER A 249 -14.66 9.82 7.03
CA SER A 249 -15.59 10.13 5.94
C SER A 249 -14.89 10.80 4.76
N LEU A 250 -13.96 11.74 5.01
CA LEU A 250 -13.17 12.36 3.93
C LEU A 250 -12.31 11.34 3.16
N ILE A 251 -11.77 10.34 3.85
CA ILE A 251 -11.01 9.25 3.22
C ILE A 251 -11.94 8.35 2.38
N GLN A 252 -13.12 8.01 2.91
CA GLN A 252 -14.11 7.16 2.24
C GLN A 252 -14.76 7.85 1.02
N GLU A 253 -14.78 9.18 1.00
CA GLU A 253 -15.35 9.97 -0.09
C GLU A 253 -14.47 10.07 -1.34
N ALA A 254 -13.26 9.49 -1.36
CA ALA A 254 -12.41 9.51 -2.55
C ALA A 254 -13.12 8.98 -3.81
N ASP A 255 -12.96 9.70 -4.92
CA ASP A 255 -13.60 9.39 -6.19
C ASP A 255 -13.01 8.13 -6.83
N ILE A 256 -11.68 7.99 -6.78
CA ILE A 256 -10.98 6.79 -7.26
C ILE A 256 -9.83 6.43 -6.30
N TRP A 257 -9.70 5.13 -6.03
CA TRP A 257 -8.53 4.53 -5.41
C TRP A 257 -7.68 3.81 -6.46
N LEU A 258 -6.54 4.39 -6.81
CA LEU A 258 -5.51 3.70 -7.58
C LEU A 258 -4.73 2.76 -6.63
N MET A 259 -5.27 1.57 -6.43
CA MET A 259 -4.68 0.54 -5.57
C MET A 259 -3.40 0.02 -6.20
N ARG A 260 -2.26 0.23 -5.52
CA ARG A 260 -0.94 -0.29 -5.92
C ARG A 260 -0.79 -1.79 -5.64
N MET A 261 -1.79 -2.57 -6.05
CA MET A 261 -1.77 -4.02 -6.01
C MET A 261 -2.68 -4.61 -7.08
N ASP A 262 -2.57 -5.91 -7.30
CA ASP A 262 -3.51 -6.73 -8.07
C ASP A 262 -3.55 -8.16 -7.48
N PHE A 263 -4.44 -9.00 -8.01
CA PHE A 263 -4.68 -10.35 -7.52
C PHE A 263 -3.71 -11.41 -8.05
N THR A 264 -2.67 -11.02 -8.79
CA THR A 264 -1.52 -11.91 -9.03
C THR A 264 -0.63 -12.00 -7.79
N PHE A 265 -0.60 -10.95 -6.98
CA PHE A 265 0.14 -10.91 -5.72
C PHE A 265 -0.76 -11.10 -4.49
N GLU A 266 -1.95 -10.50 -4.49
CA GLU A 266 -2.84 -10.43 -3.33
C GLU A 266 -3.91 -11.53 -3.32
N PHE A 267 -4.43 -11.86 -2.14
CA PHE A 267 -5.55 -12.79 -2.03
C PHE A 267 -6.87 -12.19 -2.60
N PRO A 268 -7.68 -12.98 -3.33
CA PRO A 268 -8.98 -12.52 -3.82
C PRO A 268 -9.91 -12.05 -2.70
N ARG A 269 -10.61 -10.93 -2.92
CA ARG A 269 -11.55 -10.33 -1.97
C ARG A 269 -12.59 -9.44 -2.65
N PRO A 270 -13.66 -9.02 -1.96
CA PRO A 270 -14.66 -8.10 -2.51
C PRO A 270 -14.04 -6.72 -2.72
N THR A 271 -14.49 -6.03 -3.76
CA THR A 271 -14.01 -4.70 -4.16
C THR A 271 -15.16 -3.79 -4.56
N MET A 272 -14.87 -2.49 -4.70
CA MET A 272 -15.83 -1.47 -5.12
C MET A 272 -15.51 -0.92 -6.51
N PRO A 273 -16.51 -0.41 -7.27
CA PRO A 273 -16.29 0.10 -8.63
C PRO A 273 -15.31 1.26 -8.73
N ASN A 274 -15.10 2.03 -7.65
CA ASN A 274 -14.12 3.11 -7.59
C ASN A 274 -12.69 2.64 -7.24
N VAL A 275 -12.46 1.33 -7.14
CA VAL A 275 -11.15 0.74 -6.82
C VAL A 275 -10.51 0.21 -8.09
N VAL A 276 -9.38 0.81 -8.46
CA VAL A 276 -8.65 0.51 -9.70
C VAL A 276 -7.31 -0.13 -9.34
N TYR A 277 -7.16 -1.40 -9.69
CA TYR A 277 -5.94 -2.17 -9.44
C TYR A 277 -4.85 -1.85 -10.46
N ILE A 278 -3.75 -1.27 -9.97
CA ILE A 278 -2.59 -0.85 -10.75
C ILE A 278 -1.29 -1.50 -10.24
N GLY A 279 -1.38 -2.73 -9.74
CA GLY A 279 -0.21 -3.54 -9.37
C GLY A 279 0.82 -3.60 -10.50
N GLY A 280 2.09 -3.34 -10.16
CA GLY A 280 3.21 -3.33 -11.10
C GLY A 280 3.30 -2.12 -12.03
N PHE A 281 2.59 -1.02 -11.77
CA PHE A 281 2.69 0.18 -12.62
C PHE A 281 4.08 0.84 -12.65
N ASN A 282 4.94 0.53 -11.68
CA ASN A 282 6.33 0.96 -11.64
C ASN A 282 7.27 0.10 -12.51
N CYS A 283 6.82 -1.08 -12.92
CA CYS A 283 7.64 -2.04 -13.64
C CYS A 283 7.79 -1.64 -15.11
N ARG A 284 8.95 -1.94 -15.68
CA ARG A 284 9.27 -1.62 -17.08
C ARG A 284 10.24 -2.65 -17.67
N PRO A 285 10.29 -2.80 -19.00
CA PRO A 285 11.32 -3.60 -19.64
C PRO A 285 12.72 -3.16 -19.17
N SER A 286 13.62 -4.12 -18.98
CA SER A 286 14.99 -3.85 -18.57
C SER A 286 15.74 -3.05 -19.64
N LYS A 287 16.56 -2.10 -19.18
CA LYS A 287 17.54 -1.39 -20.01
C LYS A 287 18.91 -2.07 -19.90
N PRO A 288 19.82 -1.86 -20.87
CA PRO A 288 21.20 -2.31 -20.75
C PRO A 288 21.86 -1.81 -19.47
N LEU A 289 22.64 -2.67 -18.81
CA LEU A 289 23.38 -2.30 -17.60
C LEU A 289 24.62 -1.46 -17.96
N PRO A 290 25.13 -0.65 -17.01
CA PRO A 290 26.45 -0.05 -17.13
C PRO A 290 27.53 -1.11 -17.40
N SER A 291 28.52 -0.78 -18.22
CA SER A 291 29.49 -1.75 -18.76
C SER A 291 30.27 -2.53 -17.70
N ASP A 292 30.59 -1.88 -16.57
CA ASP A 292 31.27 -2.47 -15.42
C ASP A 292 30.38 -3.50 -14.70
N LEU A 293 29.11 -3.15 -14.49
CA LEU A 293 28.12 -4.05 -13.89
C LEU A 293 27.80 -5.23 -14.82
N GLU A 294 27.65 -4.96 -16.12
CA GLU A 294 27.42 -5.97 -17.16
C GLU A 294 28.59 -6.99 -17.20
N ALA A 295 29.84 -6.51 -17.17
CA ALA A 295 31.02 -7.38 -17.12
C ALA A 295 31.05 -8.27 -15.87
N PHE A 296 30.71 -7.71 -14.70
CA PHE A 296 30.60 -8.48 -13.46
C PHE A 296 29.51 -9.55 -13.54
N VAL A 297 28.32 -9.20 -14.05
CA VAL A 297 27.21 -10.13 -14.25
C VAL A 297 27.59 -11.25 -15.23
N HIS A 298 28.26 -10.93 -16.33
CA HIS A 298 28.74 -11.93 -17.29
C HIS A 298 29.77 -12.89 -16.71
N SER A 299 30.63 -12.42 -15.80
CA SER A 299 31.64 -13.25 -15.13
C SER A 299 31.05 -14.37 -14.25
N SER A 300 29.74 -14.39 -14.03
CA SER A 300 29.04 -15.45 -13.29
C SER A 300 28.92 -16.79 -14.02
N GLY A 301 29.26 -16.84 -15.32
CA GLY A 301 29.11 -18.06 -16.12
C GLY A 301 27.67 -18.57 -16.12
N ASP A 302 27.49 -19.89 -16.01
CA ASP A 302 26.16 -20.52 -16.05
C ASP A 302 25.43 -20.46 -14.70
N HIS A 303 26.15 -20.21 -13.60
CA HIS A 303 25.55 -20.09 -12.27
C HIS A 303 24.62 -18.88 -12.16
N GLY A 304 24.91 -17.81 -12.89
CA GLY A 304 24.10 -16.58 -12.88
C GLY A 304 24.30 -15.74 -11.61
N VAL A 305 23.36 -14.82 -11.38
CA VAL A 305 23.49 -13.79 -10.33
C VAL A 305 22.33 -13.79 -9.35
N VAL A 306 22.66 -13.49 -8.09
CA VAL A 306 21.72 -13.14 -7.03
C VAL A 306 21.76 -11.62 -6.84
N VAL A 307 20.60 -11.00 -6.76
CA VAL A 307 20.46 -9.56 -6.51
C VAL A 307 19.94 -9.36 -5.09
N MET A 308 20.53 -8.43 -4.33
CA MET A 308 20.05 -8.11 -2.98
C MET A 308 19.78 -6.61 -2.81
N SER A 309 18.60 -6.28 -2.29
CA SER A 309 18.20 -4.91 -1.95
C SER A 309 17.17 -4.88 -0.82
N LEU A 310 17.38 -3.98 0.16
CA LEU A 310 16.47 -3.76 1.29
C LEU A 310 15.60 -2.49 1.11
N GLY A 311 15.48 -2.01 -0.13
CA GLY A 311 14.69 -0.83 -0.46
C GLY A 311 15.37 0.49 -0.12
N THR A 312 14.62 1.59 -0.14
CA THR A 312 15.18 2.94 0.01
C THR A 312 15.33 3.40 1.46
N LEU A 313 14.49 2.87 2.36
CA LEU A 313 14.50 3.22 3.78
C LEU A 313 15.71 2.65 4.53
N PHE A 314 16.09 1.41 4.22
CA PHE A 314 17.16 0.70 4.94
C PHE A 314 18.38 0.51 4.04
N GLY A 315 19.53 1.06 4.48
CA GLY A 315 20.79 0.96 3.76
C GLY A 315 21.65 -0.25 4.15
N ASN A 316 21.44 -0.81 5.33
CA ASN A 316 22.14 -1.98 5.90
C ASN A 316 21.34 -2.52 7.10
N LEU A 317 21.79 -3.63 7.69
CA LEU A 317 21.20 -4.27 8.88
C LEU A 317 22.15 -4.28 10.09
N GLY A 318 23.09 -3.34 10.14
CA GLY A 318 24.17 -3.35 11.14
C GLY A 318 25.26 -4.40 10.85
N PRO A 319 26.40 -4.32 11.55
CA PRO A 319 27.58 -5.13 11.24
C PRO A 319 27.35 -6.63 11.44
N GLU A 320 26.76 -7.04 12.56
CA GLU A 320 26.54 -8.46 12.91
C GLU A 320 25.76 -9.22 11.82
N ILE A 321 24.58 -8.71 11.44
CA ILE A 321 23.74 -9.34 10.42
C ILE A 321 24.40 -9.26 9.04
N SER A 322 25.08 -8.15 8.74
CA SER A 322 25.77 -7.99 7.45
C SER A 322 26.94 -8.97 7.28
N GLU A 323 27.63 -9.34 8.36
CA GLU A 323 28.66 -10.39 8.34
C GLU A 323 28.08 -11.76 8.04
N VAL A 324 26.94 -12.10 8.66
CA VAL A 324 26.23 -13.37 8.39
C VAL A 324 25.81 -13.45 6.92
N ILE A 325 25.26 -12.36 6.37
CA ILE A 325 24.84 -12.28 4.97
C ILE A 325 26.05 -12.41 4.04
N ALA A 326 27.14 -11.69 4.31
CA ALA A 326 28.37 -11.75 3.51
C ALA A 326 28.97 -13.17 3.51
N ALA A 327 29.03 -13.82 4.68
CA ALA A 327 29.53 -15.19 4.80
C ALA A 327 28.66 -16.20 4.05
N ALA A 328 27.33 -16.05 4.06
CA ALA A 328 26.43 -16.92 3.32
C ALA A 328 26.59 -16.73 1.81
N PHE A 329 26.69 -15.49 1.34
CA PHE A 329 26.95 -15.19 -0.06
C PHE A 329 28.29 -15.73 -0.55
N ALA A 330 29.34 -15.68 0.27
CA ALA A 330 30.65 -16.23 -0.07
C ALA A 330 30.62 -17.76 -0.34
N ARG A 331 29.62 -18.47 0.16
CA ARG A 331 29.42 -19.92 -0.07
C ARG A 331 28.70 -20.24 -1.39
N LEU A 332 28.19 -19.24 -2.11
CA LEU A 332 27.47 -19.45 -3.36
C LEU A 332 28.41 -19.51 -4.56
N PRO A 333 28.13 -20.38 -5.55
CA PRO A 333 28.81 -20.33 -6.84
C PRO A 333 28.34 -19.14 -7.71
N GLN A 334 27.17 -18.56 -7.42
CA GLN A 334 26.65 -17.37 -8.09
C GLN A 334 27.48 -16.12 -7.76
N LYS A 335 27.48 -15.16 -8.68
CA LYS A 335 27.85 -13.78 -8.32
C LYS A 335 26.70 -13.11 -7.59
N VAL A 336 27.01 -12.19 -6.68
CA VAL A 336 26.02 -11.45 -5.91
C VAL A 336 26.19 -9.96 -6.14
N VAL A 337 25.13 -9.25 -6.47
CA VAL A 337 25.11 -7.78 -6.51
C VAL A 337 24.25 -7.29 -5.36
N TRP A 338 24.87 -6.63 -4.39
CA TRP A 338 24.23 -6.24 -3.14
C TRP A 338 24.24 -4.72 -2.97
N ARG A 339 23.05 -4.12 -2.94
CA ARG A 339 22.91 -2.71 -2.53
C ARG A 339 23.18 -2.57 -1.04
N TYR A 340 24.25 -1.88 -0.67
CA TYR A 340 24.71 -1.77 0.70
C TYR A 340 25.36 -0.41 0.98
N LEU A 341 24.92 0.25 2.07
CA LEU A 341 25.38 1.58 2.48
C LEU A 341 26.16 1.57 3.80
N GLY A 342 26.46 0.39 4.36
CA GLY A 342 27.25 0.25 5.60
C GLY A 342 28.75 0.12 5.35
N GLN A 343 29.50 -0.19 6.41
CA GLN A 343 30.91 -0.56 6.31
C GLN A 343 31.04 -1.95 5.70
N GLN A 344 32.00 -2.13 4.78
CA GLN A 344 32.22 -3.40 4.09
C GLN A 344 32.43 -4.54 5.10
N PRO A 345 31.63 -5.62 5.04
CA PRO A 345 31.82 -6.79 5.90
C PRO A 345 33.17 -7.47 5.66
N SER A 346 33.78 -7.97 6.72
CA SER A 346 35.04 -8.72 6.69
C SER A 346 34.91 -10.07 5.98
N ASN A 347 33.75 -10.73 6.07
CA ASN A 347 33.46 -11.99 5.38
C ASN A 347 32.99 -11.82 3.93
N LEU A 348 33.20 -10.66 3.30
CA LEU A 348 32.78 -10.42 1.92
C LEU A 348 33.58 -11.29 0.94
N GLY A 349 32.91 -12.23 0.27
CA GLY A 349 33.53 -13.08 -0.74
C GLY A 349 33.80 -12.37 -2.07
N ASN A 350 34.80 -12.86 -2.82
CA ASN A 350 35.17 -12.36 -4.16
C ASN A 350 34.07 -12.50 -5.23
N ASN A 351 32.99 -13.21 -4.91
CA ASN A 351 31.81 -13.34 -5.75
C ASN A 351 30.78 -12.23 -5.52
N THR A 352 30.96 -11.35 -4.54
CA THR A 352 29.98 -10.31 -4.17
C THR A 352 30.48 -8.91 -4.52
N LEU A 353 29.64 -8.15 -5.22
CA LEU A 353 29.85 -6.73 -5.54
C LEU A 353 28.90 -5.87 -4.69
N LEU A 354 29.47 -4.99 -3.89
CA LEU A 354 28.72 -3.98 -3.15
C LEU A 354 28.49 -2.74 -4.00
N VAL A 355 27.24 -2.27 -4.06
CA VAL A 355 26.87 -1.06 -4.80
C VAL A 355 26.08 -0.10 -3.90
N LYS A 356 26.27 1.21 -4.09
CA LYS A 356 25.47 2.23 -3.37
C LYS A 356 24.09 2.41 -3.99
N TRP A 357 24.02 2.27 -5.31
CA TRP A 357 22.78 2.34 -6.08
C TRP A 357 22.68 1.11 -6.98
N LEU A 358 21.49 0.53 -7.04
CA LEU A 358 21.20 -0.66 -7.82
C LEU A 358 20.14 -0.30 -8.86
N PRO A 359 20.41 -0.46 -10.17
CA PRO A 359 19.37 -0.39 -11.20
C PRO A 359 18.48 -1.63 -11.11
N GLN A 360 17.67 -1.72 -10.05
CA GLN A 360 17.01 -2.94 -9.59
C GLN A 360 16.12 -3.56 -10.67
N ASN A 361 15.25 -2.77 -11.32
CA ASN A 361 14.43 -3.25 -12.43
C ASN A 361 15.26 -3.89 -13.54
N ASP A 362 16.37 -3.25 -13.93
CA ASP A 362 17.20 -3.70 -15.05
C ASP A 362 18.01 -4.95 -14.68
N MET A 363 18.50 -5.01 -13.44
CA MET A 363 19.13 -6.20 -12.87
C MET A 363 18.16 -7.38 -12.78
N LEU A 364 16.93 -7.17 -12.31
CA LEU A 364 15.93 -8.23 -12.22
C LEU A 364 15.51 -8.72 -13.61
N GLY A 365 15.44 -7.84 -14.60
CA GLY A 365 15.16 -8.21 -15.98
C GLY A 365 16.38 -8.72 -16.77
N HIS A 366 17.54 -8.91 -16.14
CA HIS A 366 18.71 -9.45 -16.80
C HIS A 366 18.62 -10.99 -16.91
N PRO A 367 18.90 -11.62 -18.08
CA PRO A 367 18.73 -13.06 -18.29
C PRO A 367 19.55 -13.98 -17.35
N LYS A 368 20.63 -13.46 -16.76
CA LYS A 368 21.46 -14.20 -15.78
C LYS A 368 20.96 -14.11 -14.35
N THR A 369 19.94 -13.30 -14.05
CA THR A 369 19.39 -13.22 -12.68
C THR A 369 18.65 -14.50 -12.33
N ARG A 370 18.87 -14.99 -11.12
CA ARG A 370 18.32 -16.27 -10.63
C ARG A 370 17.45 -16.12 -9.40
N ALA A 371 17.79 -15.20 -8.50
CA ALA A 371 17.01 -14.94 -7.29
C ALA A 371 17.14 -13.49 -6.84
N PHE A 372 16.11 -13.01 -6.16
CA PHE A 372 16.08 -11.71 -5.52
C PHE A 372 15.96 -11.84 -4.00
N VAL A 373 16.99 -11.37 -3.28
CA VAL A 373 16.99 -11.25 -1.83
C VAL A 373 16.45 -9.88 -1.44
N THR A 374 15.32 -9.84 -0.74
CA THR A 374 14.61 -8.59 -0.48
C THR A 374 13.94 -8.55 0.88
N HIS A 375 13.81 -7.34 1.41
CA HIS A 375 12.99 -7.05 2.59
C HIS A 375 11.48 -7.25 2.38
N GLY A 376 11.00 -7.49 1.16
CA GLY A 376 9.56 -7.72 0.92
C GLY A 376 8.70 -6.47 0.76
N GLY A 377 9.30 -5.33 0.40
CA GLY A 377 8.56 -4.14 -0.01
C GLY A 377 7.83 -4.33 -1.34
N THR A 378 6.57 -3.87 -1.41
CA THR A 378 5.65 -4.09 -2.54
C THR A 378 6.24 -3.79 -3.92
N ASN A 379 7.01 -2.69 -4.08
CA ASN A 379 7.57 -2.32 -5.39
C ASN A 379 8.59 -3.34 -5.91
N GLY A 380 9.49 -3.82 -5.02
CA GLY A 380 10.49 -4.82 -5.39
C GLY A 380 9.85 -6.18 -5.66
N ILE A 381 8.75 -6.50 -4.96
CA ILE A 381 7.96 -7.69 -5.25
C ILE A 381 7.37 -7.63 -6.66
N TYR A 382 6.75 -6.51 -7.05
CA TYR A 382 6.21 -6.39 -8.40
C TYR A 382 7.29 -6.44 -9.48
N GLU A 383 8.47 -5.85 -9.26
CA GLU A 383 9.59 -6.01 -10.20
C GLU A 383 10.04 -7.46 -10.31
N ALA A 384 10.07 -8.21 -9.21
CA ALA A 384 10.40 -9.63 -9.22
C ALA A 384 9.34 -10.46 -9.97
N ILE A 385 8.04 -10.20 -9.74
CA ILE A 385 6.94 -10.84 -10.46
C ILE A 385 7.01 -10.49 -11.95
N TYR A 386 7.19 -9.21 -12.28
CA TYR A 386 7.25 -8.73 -13.67
C TYR A 386 8.36 -9.42 -14.45
N HIS A 387 9.54 -9.60 -13.87
CA HIS A 387 10.70 -10.23 -14.51
C HIS A 387 10.79 -11.74 -14.29
N GLY A 388 9.87 -12.36 -13.55
CA GLY A 388 9.86 -13.80 -13.32
C GLY A 388 10.98 -14.31 -12.41
N VAL A 389 11.43 -13.51 -11.45
CA VAL A 389 12.56 -13.82 -10.56
C VAL A 389 12.07 -14.28 -9.17
N PRO A 390 12.36 -15.51 -8.73
CA PRO A 390 11.92 -16.00 -7.42
C PRO A 390 12.63 -15.27 -6.27
N VAL A 391 12.02 -15.30 -5.08
CA VAL A 391 12.37 -14.41 -3.96
C VAL A 391 12.90 -15.18 -2.76
N LEU A 392 13.92 -14.63 -2.10
CA LEU A 392 14.22 -14.91 -0.70
C LEU A 392 13.90 -13.67 0.14
N GLY A 393 12.91 -13.81 1.01
CA GLY A 393 12.42 -12.75 1.89
C GLY A 393 13.19 -12.64 3.20
N ILE A 394 13.58 -11.41 3.56
CA ILE A 394 14.09 -11.05 4.89
C ILE A 394 13.24 -9.89 5.43
N PRO A 395 11.98 -10.12 5.83
CA PRO A 395 11.07 -9.06 6.24
C PRO A 395 11.57 -8.34 7.49
N LEU A 396 11.45 -7.01 7.51
CA LEU A 396 12.06 -6.18 8.55
C LEU A 396 11.02 -5.47 9.43
N VAL A 397 10.05 -4.79 8.80
CA VAL A 397 9.02 -3.95 9.45
C VAL A 397 7.75 -3.83 8.60
N PHE A 398 6.68 -3.33 9.21
CA PHE A 398 5.42 -2.96 8.53
C PHE A 398 4.80 -4.15 7.77
N ASP A 399 4.32 -3.91 6.55
CA ASP A 399 3.62 -4.88 5.70
C ASP A 399 4.52 -5.96 5.09
N GLN A 400 5.84 -5.85 5.27
CA GLN A 400 6.80 -6.76 4.65
C GLN A 400 6.58 -8.22 5.04
N PHE A 401 6.26 -8.47 6.32
CA PHE A 401 5.97 -9.82 6.80
C PHE A 401 4.74 -10.41 6.12
N ASP A 402 3.66 -9.65 6.07
CA ASP A 402 2.41 -10.03 5.40
C ASP A 402 2.62 -10.23 3.89
N ASN A 403 3.44 -9.40 3.24
CA ASN A 403 3.80 -9.57 1.83
C ASN A 403 4.54 -10.88 1.58
N MET A 404 5.43 -11.28 2.47
CA MET A 404 6.15 -12.56 2.37
C MET A 404 5.24 -13.77 2.58
N VAL A 405 4.20 -13.67 3.42
CA VAL A 405 3.18 -14.72 3.54
C VAL A 405 2.48 -14.99 2.21
N ARG A 406 2.16 -13.94 1.43
CA ARG A 406 1.54 -14.07 0.10
C ARG A 406 2.48 -14.72 -0.91
N LEU A 407 3.73 -14.29 -0.98
CA LEU A 407 4.69 -14.92 -1.90
C LEU A 407 4.97 -16.39 -1.56
N LYS A 408 5.03 -16.71 -0.25
CA LYS A 408 5.20 -18.08 0.21
C LYS A 408 3.99 -18.95 -0.14
N SER A 409 2.76 -18.45 0.02
CA SER A 409 1.54 -19.19 -0.34
C SER A 409 1.42 -19.44 -1.86
N LEU A 410 2.00 -18.56 -2.67
CA LEU A 410 2.13 -18.72 -4.12
C LEU A 410 3.26 -19.67 -4.53
N GLY A 411 4.10 -20.11 -3.59
CA GLY A 411 5.23 -21.01 -3.86
C GLY A 411 6.34 -20.35 -4.68
N VAL A 412 6.51 -19.04 -4.57
CA VAL A 412 7.53 -18.25 -5.30
C VAL A 412 8.58 -17.62 -4.39
N ALA A 413 8.50 -17.89 -3.08
CA ALA A 413 9.47 -17.39 -2.12
C ALA A 413 9.78 -18.35 -0.96
N GLU A 414 11.03 -18.28 -0.49
CA GLU A 414 11.46 -18.69 0.84
C GLU A 414 11.52 -17.45 1.76
N VAL A 415 11.43 -17.65 3.07
CA VAL A 415 11.47 -16.56 4.06
C VAL A 415 12.37 -16.94 5.21
N VAL A 416 13.29 -16.06 5.58
CA VAL A 416 14.15 -16.21 6.76
C VAL A 416 13.91 -15.05 7.73
N GLU A 417 13.98 -15.35 9.02
CA GLU A 417 13.78 -14.36 10.07
C GLU A 417 15.11 -13.65 10.39
N VAL A 418 15.08 -12.32 10.47
CA VAL A 418 16.28 -11.52 10.67
C VAL A 418 16.82 -11.65 12.10
N THR A 419 15.95 -11.90 13.08
CA THR A 419 16.35 -12.02 14.50
C THR A 419 17.12 -13.30 14.81
N THR A 420 16.97 -14.34 13.99
CA THR A 420 17.58 -15.68 14.15
C THR A 420 18.42 -16.07 12.93
N LEU A 421 18.88 -15.08 12.17
CA LEU A 421 19.59 -15.30 10.92
C LEU A 421 20.98 -15.91 11.19
N GLU A 422 21.24 -17.07 10.60
CA GLU A 422 22.52 -17.78 10.67
C GLU A 422 23.05 -18.05 9.26
N VAL A 423 24.37 -18.26 9.15
CA VAL A 423 25.02 -18.48 7.85
C VAL A 423 24.46 -19.73 7.17
N GLU A 424 24.29 -20.81 7.93
CA GLU A 424 23.80 -22.11 7.46
C GLU A 424 22.33 -22.03 7.00
N SER A 425 21.46 -21.38 7.79
CA SER A 425 20.04 -21.25 7.46
C SER A 425 19.82 -20.37 6.24
N LEU A 426 20.55 -19.25 6.14
CA LEU A 426 20.51 -18.36 4.98
C LEU A 426 21.06 -19.04 3.72
N THR A 427 22.20 -19.73 3.82
CA THR A 427 22.80 -20.46 2.69
C THR A 427 21.83 -21.54 2.18
N ARG A 428 21.21 -22.31 3.07
CA ARG A 428 20.23 -23.34 2.71
C ARG A 428 19.01 -22.75 2.03
N ALA A 429 18.47 -21.65 2.55
CA ALA A 429 17.32 -20.98 1.95
C ALA A 429 17.64 -20.45 0.54
N LEU A 430 18.83 -19.88 0.33
CA LEU A 430 19.31 -19.46 -0.99
C LEU A 430 19.43 -20.65 -1.95
N GLN A 431 20.06 -21.74 -1.50
CA GLN A 431 20.17 -22.96 -2.30
C GLN A 431 18.80 -23.51 -2.69
N ASN A 432 17.82 -23.49 -1.79
CA ASN A 432 16.45 -23.90 -2.10
C ASN A 432 15.81 -23.04 -3.20
N VAL A 433 15.93 -21.71 -3.12
CA VAL A 433 15.33 -20.80 -4.13
C VAL A 433 16.04 -20.94 -5.49
N LEU A 434 17.34 -21.22 -5.47
CA LEU A 434 18.19 -21.38 -6.67
C LEU A 434 18.12 -22.77 -7.29
N ASP A 435 17.55 -23.75 -6.59
CA ASP A 435 17.47 -25.14 -7.03
C ASP A 435 16.52 -25.29 -8.23
N PRO A 436 17.02 -25.72 -9.41
CA PRO A 436 16.20 -25.89 -10.59
C PRO A 436 15.15 -27.01 -10.47
N GLU A 437 15.29 -27.93 -9.51
CA GLU A 437 14.33 -29.00 -9.28
C GLU A 437 13.13 -28.54 -8.41
N LYS A 438 13.24 -27.36 -7.79
CA LYS A 438 12.17 -26.78 -6.96
C LYS A 438 11.25 -25.87 -7.78
N PRO A 439 9.96 -25.75 -7.39
CA PRO A 439 8.97 -25.11 -8.23
C PRO A 439 9.03 -23.58 -8.22
N TYR A 440 9.95 -22.95 -7.48
CA TYR A 440 9.98 -21.49 -7.28
C TYR A 440 10.06 -20.72 -8.60
N ARG A 441 10.98 -21.14 -9.48
CA ARG A 441 11.21 -20.48 -10.77
C ARG A 441 10.03 -20.66 -11.72
N ASP A 442 9.51 -21.88 -11.83
CA ASP A 442 8.38 -22.19 -12.70
C ASP A 442 7.09 -21.49 -12.22
N ASN A 443 6.84 -21.50 -10.92
CA ASN A 443 5.73 -20.77 -10.32
C ASN A 443 5.85 -19.26 -10.58
N MET A 444 7.06 -18.70 -10.47
CA MET A 444 7.28 -17.28 -10.71
C MET A 444 7.15 -16.91 -12.19
N HIS A 445 7.59 -17.77 -13.12
CA HIS A 445 7.34 -17.57 -14.54
C HIS A 445 5.86 -17.61 -14.88
N ARG A 446 5.10 -18.57 -14.32
CA ARG A 446 3.64 -18.59 -14.46
C ARG A 446 3.00 -17.33 -13.91
N LEU A 447 3.46 -16.87 -12.74
CA LEU A 447 2.95 -15.65 -12.11
C LEU A 447 3.25 -14.39 -12.94
N SER A 448 4.45 -14.32 -13.51
CA SER A 448 4.86 -13.25 -14.43
C SER A 448 3.94 -13.20 -15.66
N GLN A 449 3.67 -14.36 -16.29
CA GLN A 449 2.75 -14.44 -17.44
C GLN A 449 1.36 -13.89 -17.09
N LEU A 450 0.79 -14.30 -15.94
CA LEU A 450 -0.48 -13.76 -15.45
C LEU A 450 -0.43 -12.26 -15.18
N HIS A 451 0.70 -11.76 -14.66
CA HIS A 451 0.87 -10.34 -14.36
C HIS A 451 0.93 -9.47 -15.63
N HIS A 452 1.50 -9.99 -16.71
CA HIS A 452 1.56 -9.32 -18.02
C HIS A 452 0.25 -9.43 -18.81
N ASP A 453 -0.53 -10.50 -18.61
CA ASP A 453 -1.79 -10.74 -19.31
C ASP A 453 -2.94 -9.89 -18.75
N LYS A 454 -2.92 -8.59 -19.07
CA LYS A 454 -3.90 -7.61 -18.65
C LYS A 454 -4.46 -6.86 -19.85
N PRO A 455 -5.77 -6.50 -19.84
CA PRO A 455 -6.39 -5.79 -20.96
C PRO A 455 -5.82 -4.37 -21.16
N LEU A 456 -5.37 -3.73 -20.07
CA LEU A 456 -4.72 -2.42 -20.09
C LEU A 456 -3.48 -2.46 -19.21
N LYS A 457 -2.43 -1.75 -19.62
CA LYS A 457 -1.23 -1.61 -18.78
C LYS A 457 -1.60 -0.81 -17.52
N PRO A 458 -1.01 -1.13 -16.35
CA PRO A 458 -1.34 -0.44 -15.10
C PRO A 458 -1.15 1.08 -15.13
N MET A 459 -0.11 1.60 -15.80
CA MET A 459 0.11 3.04 -15.94
C MET A 459 -0.96 3.72 -16.82
N ASP A 460 -1.37 3.06 -17.90
CA ASP A 460 -2.42 3.57 -18.80
C ASP A 460 -3.77 3.59 -18.08
N SER A 461 -4.07 2.58 -17.26
CA SER A 461 -5.25 2.56 -16.38
C SER A 461 -5.20 3.70 -15.36
N ALA A 462 -4.06 3.90 -14.68
CA ALA A 462 -3.89 4.96 -13.69
C ALA A 462 -4.14 6.36 -14.29
N THR A 463 -3.50 6.66 -15.42
CA THR A 463 -3.66 7.94 -16.10
C THR A 463 -5.07 8.15 -16.62
N PHE A 464 -5.69 7.11 -17.21
CA PHE A 464 -7.07 7.16 -17.66
C PHE A 464 -8.04 7.56 -16.54
N TRP A 465 -7.90 6.96 -15.35
CA TRP A 465 -8.81 7.20 -14.23
C TRP A 465 -8.61 8.57 -13.57
N VAL A 466 -7.37 9.07 -13.50
CA VAL A 466 -7.11 10.46 -13.06
C VAL A 466 -7.79 11.44 -14.01
N GLU A 467 -7.63 11.24 -15.32
CA GLU A 467 -8.31 12.08 -16.32
C GLU A 467 -9.82 11.91 -16.33
N PHE A 468 -10.32 10.70 -16.07
CA PHE A 468 -11.76 10.45 -15.95
C PHE A 468 -12.36 11.32 -14.86
N VAL A 469 -11.72 11.35 -13.69
CA VAL A 469 -12.15 12.17 -12.55
C VAL A 469 -12.08 13.66 -12.89
N MET A 470 -11.03 14.12 -13.58
CA MET A 470 -10.93 15.52 -14.04
C MET A 470 -12.04 15.89 -15.03
N ARG A 471 -12.29 15.05 -16.04
CA ARG A 471 -13.29 15.28 -17.10
C ARG A 471 -14.71 15.34 -16.54
N HIS A 472 -15.03 14.52 -15.54
CA HIS A 472 -16.38 14.40 -14.98
C HIS A 472 -16.57 15.11 -13.64
N LYS A 473 -15.54 15.82 -13.16
CA LYS A 473 -15.54 16.53 -11.87
C LYS A 473 -15.92 15.61 -10.70
N GLY A 474 -15.35 14.40 -10.70
CA GLY A 474 -15.59 13.36 -9.71
C GLY A 474 -16.10 12.04 -10.32
N ALA A 475 -16.39 11.07 -9.46
CA ALA A 475 -16.86 9.74 -9.82
C ALA A 475 -17.92 9.20 -8.84
N ALA A 476 -18.84 10.07 -8.39
CA ALA A 476 -19.81 9.73 -7.35
C ALA A 476 -20.65 8.47 -7.62
N HIS A 477 -20.94 8.16 -8.89
CA HIS A 477 -21.69 6.97 -9.31
C HIS A 477 -20.93 5.64 -9.10
N LEU A 478 -19.62 5.69 -8.83
CA LEU A 478 -18.80 4.52 -8.52
C LEU A 478 -18.62 4.31 -7.01
N ARG A 479 -19.07 5.26 -6.18
CA ARG A 479 -18.97 5.19 -4.73
C ARG A 479 -20.19 4.47 -4.15
N THR A 480 -19.94 3.61 -3.16
CA THR A 480 -20.97 2.85 -2.45
C THR A 480 -21.69 3.69 -1.39
N GLU A 481 -22.96 3.38 -1.12
CA GLU A 481 -23.69 3.96 0.03
C GLU A 481 -23.32 3.29 1.36
N SER A 482 -22.64 2.14 1.33
CA SER A 482 -22.43 1.28 2.52
C SER A 482 -21.78 1.98 3.71
N TYR A 483 -20.82 2.89 3.47
CA TYR A 483 -20.12 3.59 4.56
C TYR A 483 -20.92 4.75 5.16
N LYS A 484 -22.06 5.12 4.56
CA LYS A 484 -22.99 6.14 5.09
C LYS A 484 -24.08 5.52 5.96
N LEU A 485 -24.20 4.20 5.96
CA LEU A 485 -25.22 3.48 6.70
C LEU A 485 -24.73 3.16 8.13
N PRO A 486 -25.61 3.23 9.15
CA PRO A 486 -25.33 2.64 10.44
C PRO A 486 -25.06 1.13 10.32
N TRP A 487 -24.17 0.59 11.14
CA TRP A 487 -23.74 -0.81 11.07
C TRP A 487 -24.91 -1.81 11.11
N TYR A 488 -25.96 -1.51 11.89
CA TYR A 488 -27.13 -2.38 12.04
C TYR A 488 -28.02 -2.37 10.80
N VAL A 489 -28.09 -1.26 10.05
CA VAL A 489 -28.81 -1.19 8.76
C VAL A 489 -28.00 -1.91 7.69
N TYR A 490 -26.69 -1.68 7.64
CA TYR A 490 -25.78 -2.35 6.70
C TYR A 490 -25.85 -3.88 6.81
N HIS A 491 -25.97 -4.42 8.03
CA HIS A 491 -26.13 -5.84 8.29
C HIS A 491 -27.60 -6.31 8.39
N SER A 492 -28.57 -5.43 8.09
CA SER A 492 -30.01 -5.71 8.14
C SER A 492 -30.50 -6.28 9.49
N ILE A 493 -29.85 -5.89 10.59
CA ILE A 493 -30.17 -6.33 11.94
C ILE A 493 -31.55 -5.80 12.37
N ASP A 494 -31.89 -4.58 11.96
CA ASP A 494 -33.21 -3.98 12.15
C ASP A 494 -34.33 -4.84 11.51
N VAL A 495 -34.12 -5.29 10.27
CA VAL A 495 -35.05 -6.18 9.55
C VAL A 495 -35.13 -7.55 10.22
N ILE A 496 -33.99 -8.16 10.57
CA ILE A 496 -33.94 -9.46 11.25
C ILE A 496 -34.69 -9.39 12.59
N MET A 497 -34.46 -8.34 13.38
CA MET A 497 -35.14 -8.15 14.66
C MET A 497 -36.66 -7.99 14.48
N LEU A 498 -37.10 -7.23 13.47
CA LEU A 498 -38.53 -7.10 13.15
C LEU A 498 -39.16 -8.46 12.81
N LEU A 499 -38.49 -9.29 12.00
CA LEU A 499 -38.96 -10.63 11.64
C LEU A 499 -39.01 -11.57 12.84
N VAL A 500 -37.99 -11.56 13.70
CA VAL A 500 -37.93 -12.39 14.92
C VAL A 500 -39.05 -11.99 15.88
N ILE A 501 -39.24 -10.69 16.15
CA ILE A 501 -40.31 -10.20 17.04
C ILE A 501 -41.69 -10.59 16.48
N SER A 502 -41.91 -10.40 15.18
CA SER A 502 -43.16 -10.77 14.52
C SER A 502 -43.43 -12.27 14.59
N GLY A 503 -42.41 -13.10 14.38
CA GLY A 503 -42.51 -14.56 14.51
C GLY A 503 -42.85 -15.00 15.93
N LEU A 504 -42.17 -14.44 16.94
CA LEU A 504 -42.46 -14.72 18.35
C LEU A 504 -43.88 -14.30 18.73
N PHE A 505 -44.35 -13.15 18.24
CA PHE A 505 -45.72 -12.69 18.45
C PHE A 505 -46.75 -13.67 17.84
N MET A 506 -46.52 -14.14 16.62
CA MET A 506 -47.40 -15.12 15.97
C MET A 506 -47.44 -16.46 16.71
N VAL A 507 -46.29 -16.95 17.20
CA VAL A 507 -46.21 -18.17 18.01
C VAL A 507 -46.95 -17.98 19.34
N ALA A 508 -46.77 -16.84 20.02
CA ALA A 508 -47.47 -16.54 21.26
C ALA A 508 -48.98 -16.45 21.06
N LEU A 509 -49.43 -15.81 19.97
CA LEU A 509 -50.85 -15.72 19.60
C LEU A 509 -51.42 -17.12 19.30
N PHE A 510 -50.72 -17.95 18.53
CA PHE A 510 -51.13 -19.31 18.24
C PHE A 510 -51.25 -20.16 19.52
N CYS A 511 -50.25 -20.12 20.40
CA CYS A 511 -50.28 -20.81 21.69
C CYS A 511 -51.42 -20.33 22.60
N ALA A 512 -51.68 -19.02 22.64
CA ALA A 512 -52.81 -18.45 23.37
C ALA A 512 -54.15 -18.94 22.80
N LEU A 513 -54.31 -18.95 21.47
CA LEU A 513 -55.51 -19.47 20.81
C LEU A 513 -55.71 -20.96 21.09
N CYS A 514 -54.66 -21.78 20.97
CA CYS A 514 -54.72 -23.21 21.31
C CYS A 514 -55.09 -23.43 22.78
N THR A 515 -54.52 -22.66 23.70
CA THR A 515 -54.83 -22.74 25.13
C THR A 515 -56.28 -22.33 25.41
N CYS A 516 -56.76 -21.27 24.78
CA CYS A 516 -58.16 -20.85 24.85
C CYS A 516 -59.11 -21.93 24.32
N LEU A 517 -58.79 -22.53 23.16
CA LEU A 517 -59.57 -23.63 22.58
C LEU A 517 -59.58 -24.86 23.51
N MET A 518 -58.42 -25.28 24.03
CA MET A 518 -58.35 -26.40 24.98
C MET A 518 -59.14 -26.12 26.26
N ARG A 519 -59.05 -24.91 26.82
CA ARG A 519 -59.86 -24.50 28.00
C ARG A 519 -61.36 -24.49 27.70
N ALA A 520 -61.77 -24.03 26.51
CA ALA A 520 -63.17 -24.04 26.10
C ALA A 520 -63.72 -25.47 25.93
N LEU A 521 -62.93 -26.37 25.32
CA LEU A 521 -63.27 -27.79 25.19
C LEU A 521 -63.35 -28.49 26.55
N ALA A 522 -62.40 -28.23 27.47
CA ALA A 522 -62.42 -28.78 28.82
C ALA A 522 -63.63 -28.31 29.66
N ARG A 523 -64.06 -27.05 29.50
CA ARG A 523 -65.29 -26.54 30.15
C ARG A 523 -66.55 -27.22 29.63
N ARG A 524 -66.64 -27.49 28.32
CA ARG A 524 -67.75 -28.24 27.73
C ARG A 524 -67.81 -29.71 28.15
N GLY A 525 -66.65 -30.34 28.40
CA GLY A 525 -66.58 -31.71 28.91
C GLY A 525 -67.09 -31.86 30.35
N LYS A 526 -66.88 -30.85 31.21
CA LYS A 526 -67.39 -30.86 32.60
C LYS A 526 -68.90 -30.66 32.68
N ALA A 527 -69.49 -29.87 31.79
CA ALA A 527 -70.94 -29.62 31.77
C ALA A 527 -71.80 -30.82 31.27
N LYS A 528 -71.18 -31.94 30.90
CA LYS A 528 -71.87 -33.18 30.48
C LYS A 528 -71.89 -34.28 31.55
N HIS A 529 -71.32 -34.04 32.73
CA HIS A 529 -71.23 -35.00 33.84
C HIS A 529 -71.90 -34.54 35.14
N GLU A 530 -72.67 -33.45 35.10
CA GLU A 530 -73.75 -33.14 36.06
C GLU A 530 -75.09 -33.46 35.38
#